data_AF-A0A662RXV8-F1
#
_entry.id   AF-A0A662RXV8-F1
#
_cell.length_a   1.000
_cell.length_b   1.000
_cell.length_c   1.000
_cell.angle_alpha   90.00
_cell.angle_beta   90.00
_cell.angle_gamma   90.00
#
_symmetry.space_group_name_H-M   'P 1'
#
loop_
_entity.id
_entity.type
_entity.pdbx_description
1 polymer ?
#
loop_
_entity_poly.entity_id
_entity_poly.type
_entity_poly.pdbx_seq_one_letter_code
_entity_poly.pdbx_strand_id
1 'polypeptide(L)'
;MDPVVEALRECVGRRCTGGSVEVLTLRCSEVGKARSLRRAPGVYVFMGPSSGVVYYVGQASDLGRRLGSEHCSAQIGRSEGVVRFLMHILDKICERSSEWAPGSAKEREAYVKSKIREFLETLIIYVAYCPGGGPLSDRKTRLSVEACLKARLDPILNP
;
A
#
# COMPACT_ATOMS: atom_id res chain seq x y z
N MET A 1 2.43 -13.10 17.58
CA MET A 1 1.96 -13.07 16.18
C MET A 1 1.90 -11.60 15.78
N ASP A 2 2.28 -11.25 14.55
CA ASP A 2 2.24 -9.85 14.09
C ASP A 2 0.77 -9.37 14.03
N PRO A 3 0.39 -8.29 14.76
CA PRO A 3 -1.00 -7.81 14.83
C PRO A 3 -1.62 -7.52 13.45
N VAL A 4 -0.81 -7.11 12.47
CA VAL A 4 -1.29 -6.85 11.10
C VAL A 4 -1.65 -8.16 10.40
N VAL A 5 -0.82 -9.19 10.57
CA VAL A 5 -1.08 -10.51 9.98
C VAL A 5 -2.34 -11.14 10.57
N GLU A 6 -2.55 -10.99 11.87
CA GLU A 6 -3.78 -11.44 12.55
C GLU A 6 -5.01 -10.70 12.02
N ALA A 7 -4.97 -9.37 11.97
CA ALA A 7 -6.07 -8.56 11.40
C ALA A 7 -6.38 -8.93 9.95
N LEU A 8 -5.35 -9.17 9.12
CA LEU A 8 -5.51 -9.63 7.74
C LEU A 8 -6.20 -10.99 7.68
N ARG A 9 -5.75 -11.96 8.48
CA ARG A 9 -6.38 -13.30 8.51
C ARG A 9 -7.82 -13.25 8.99
N GLU A 10 -8.14 -12.41 9.98
CA GLU A 10 -9.52 -12.30 10.47
C GLU A 10 -10.45 -11.59 9.49
N CYS A 11 -10.02 -10.46 8.92
CA CYS A 11 -10.85 -9.68 7.98
C CYS A 11 -10.99 -10.39 6.63
N VAL A 12 -9.94 -11.08 6.16
CA VAL A 12 -9.91 -11.75 4.84
C VAL A 12 -10.36 -13.21 4.94
N GLY A 13 -9.96 -13.94 5.98
CA GLY A 13 -10.09 -15.40 6.06
C GLY A 13 -11.50 -15.92 6.07
N ARG A 14 -12.46 -15.15 6.58
CA ARG A 14 -13.89 -15.47 6.48
C ARG A 14 -14.41 -15.42 5.03
N ARG A 15 -13.62 -14.91 4.08
CA ARG A 15 -14.03 -14.63 2.70
C ARG A 15 -13.28 -15.47 1.67
N CYS A 16 -12.17 -16.15 1.99
CA CYS A 16 -11.50 -17.03 1.02
C CYS A 16 -12.15 -18.42 1.01
N THR A 17 -12.47 -18.93 -0.18
CA THR A 17 -13.00 -20.28 -0.37
C THR A 17 -11.95 -21.30 0.12
N GLY A 18 -12.33 -22.20 1.03
CA GLY A 18 -11.39 -23.15 1.66
C GLY A 18 -10.54 -22.57 2.80
N GLY A 19 -10.77 -21.31 3.19
CA GLY A 19 -10.14 -20.68 4.36
C GLY A 19 -8.65 -20.31 4.20
N SER A 20 -8.04 -20.58 3.05
CA SER A 20 -6.63 -20.25 2.80
C SER A 20 -6.47 -18.80 2.37
N VAL A 21 -6.04 -17.96 3.31
CA VAL A 21 -5.51 -16.61 3.02
C VAL A 21 -4.01 -16.72 2.88
N GLU A 22 -3.47 -16.27 1.76
CA GLU A 22 -2.03 -16.01 1.66
C GLU A 22 -1.75 -14.58 2.11
N VAL A 23 -0.81 -14.46 3.05
CA VAL A 23 -0.29 -13.18 3.51
C VAL A 23 1.18 -13.11 3.11
N LEU A 24 1.54 -12.08 2.35
CA LEU A 24 2.92 -11.78 1.97
C LEU A 24 3.38 -10.52 2.68
N THR A 25 4.65 -10.51 3.07
CA THR A 25 5.35 -9.34 3.60
C THR A 25 6.43 -8.96 2.62
N LEU A 26 6.41 -7.73 2.14
CA LEU A 26 7.26 -7.24 1.05
C LEU A 26 7.70 -5.80 1.32
N ARG A 27 8.79 -5.40 0.67
CA ARG A 27 9.15 -4.00 0.41
C ARG A 27 8.84 -3.62 -1.03
N CYS A 28 8.87 -2.32 -1.32
CA CYS A 28 8.62 -1.83 -2.67
C CYS A 28 9.58 -2.42 -3.72
N SER A 29 10.86 -2.59 -3.38
CA SER A 29 11.87 -3.27 -4.21
C SER A 29 11.56 -4.75 -4.52
N GLU A 30 10.66 -5.39 -3.78
CA GLU A 30 10.33 -6.82 -3.91
C GLU A 30 9.04 -7.06 -4.69
N VAL A 31 8.16 -6.06 -4.81
CA VAL A 31 6.84 -6.19 -5.46
C VAL A 31 6.95 -6.73 -6.89
N GLY A 32 7.93 -6.27 -7.66
CA GLY A 32 8.14 -6.72 -9.05
C GLY A 32 8.52 -8.20 -9.18
N LYS A 33 9.08 -8.79 -8.12
CA LYS A 33 9.50 -10.20 -8.06
C LYS A 33 8.37 -11.13 -7.60
N ALA A 34 7.38 -10.60 -6.88
CA ALA A 34 6.23 -11.34 -6.38
C ALA A 34 5.22 -11.66 -7.50
N ARG A 35 5.51 -12.71 -8.28
CA ARG A 35 4.68 -13.13 -9.42
C ARG A 35 3.23 -13.45 -9.04
N SER A 36 3.01 -13.93 -7.82
CA SER A 36 1.67 -14.26 -7.30
C SER A 36 0.75 -13.03 -7.19
N LEU A 37 1.29 -11.81 -7.14
CA LEU A 37 0.48 -10.59 -7.07
C LEU A 37 -0.05 -10.12 -8.43
N ARG A 38 0.46 -10.67 -9.53
CA ARG A 38 0.05 -10.23 -10.88
C ARG A 38 -1.41 -10.56 -11.11
N ARG A 39 -2.24 -9.53 -11.32
CA ARG A 39 -3.70 -9.66 -11.51
C ARG A 39 -4.42 -10.31 -10.31
N ALA A 40 -3.75 -10.41 -9.16
CA ALA A 40 -4.37 -10.93 -7.95
C ALA A 40 -5.18 -9.81 -7.29
N PRO A 41 -6.49 -10.01 -7.05
CA PRO A 41 -7.26 -9.08 -6.27
C PRO A 41 -7.01 -9.31 -4.77
N GLY A 42 -7.01 -8.24 -3.99
CA GLY A 42 -6.89 -8.35 -2.55
C GLY A 42 -6.70 -7.01 -1.85
N VAL A 43 -6.11 -7.07 -0.67
CA VAL A 43 -5.90 -5.93 0.22
C VAL A 43 -4.45 -5.82 0.63
N TYR A 44 -4.03 -4.62 1.01
CA TYR A 44 -2.67 -4.34 1.43
C TYR A 44 -2.63 -3.30 2.55
N VAL A 45 -1.56 -3.36 3.33
CA VAL A 45 -1.30 -2.48 4.47
C VAL A 45 0.14 -1.99 4.38
N PHE A 46 0.35 -0.68 4.43
CA PHE A 46 1.66 -0.06 4.60
C PHE A 46 1.90 0.21 6.08
N MET A 47 2.96 -0.37 6.62
CA MET A 47 3.37 -0.24 8.01
C MET A 47 4.73 0.41 8.11
N GLY A 48 4.92 1.28 9.11
CA GLY A 48 6.20 1.85 9.44
C GLY A 48 7.21 0.80 9.92
N PRO A 49 8.52 1.09 9.84
CA PRO A 49 9.56 0.19 10.35
C PRO A 49 9.56 0.08 11.88
N SER A 50 9.03 1.09 12.58
CA SER A 50 8.83 1.07 14.04
C SER A 50 7.52 0.34 14.37
N SER A 51 7.57 -0.58 15.33
CA SER A 51 6.47 -1.50 15.63
C SER A 51 5.15 -0.76 15.91
N GLY A 52 4.15 -1.01 15.06
CA GLY A 52 2.75 -0.69 15.32
C GLY A 52 2.15 0.43 14.49
N VAL A 53 2.95 1.29 13.84
CA VAL A 53 2.38 2.41 13.07
C VAL A 53 1.90 1.94 11.71
N VAL A 54 0.59 1.92 11.50
CA VAL A 54 -0.02 1.68 10.19
C VAL A 54 -0.26 3.01 9.50
N TYR A 55 0.32 3.17 8.31
CA TYR A 55 0.14 4.38 7.52
C TYR A 55 -1.11 4.31 6.68
N TYR A 56 -1.31 3.21 5.96
CA TYR A 56 -2.33 3.15 4.92
C TYR A 56 -2.85 1.74 4.71
N VAL A 57 -4.16 1.60 4.58
CA VAL A 57 -4.83 0.35 4.19
C VAL A 57 -5.48 0.56 2.83
N GLY A 58 -5.36 -0.40 1.91
CA GLY A 58 -6.05 -0.29 0.63
C GLY A 58 -6.43 -1.62 0.02
N GLN A 59 -7.17 -1.55 -1.08
CA GLN A 59 -7.54 -2.70 -1.87
C GLN A 59 -7.27 -2.49 -3.36
N ALA A 60 -7.16 -3.60 -4.10
CA ALA A 60 -7.03 -3.57 -5.55
C ALA A 60 -7.66 -4.82 -6.18
N SER A 61 -8.16 -4.67 -7.41
CA SER A 61 -8.43 -5.82 -8.28
C SER A 61 -7.16 -6.41 -8.91
N ASP A 62 -6.07 -5.64 -8.90
CA ASP A 62 -4.74 -6.04 -9.38
C ASP A 62 -3.69 -5.45 -8.44
N LEU A 63 -3.27 -6.25 -7.46
CA LEU A 63 -2.30 -5.89 -6.44
C LEU A 63 -0.93 -5.59 -7.05
N GLY A 64 -0.48 -6.38 -8.03
CA GLY A 64 0.78 -6.15 -8.72
C GLY A 64 0.85 -4.79 -9.39
N ARG A 65 -0.20 -4.40 -10.12
CA ARG A 65 -0.28 -3.05 -10.73
C ARG A 65 -0.36 -1.96 -9.67
N ARG A 66 -1.27 -2.09 -8.69
CA ARG A 66 -1.50 -1.08 -7.66
C ARG A 66 -0.25 -0.81 -6.81
N LEU A 67 0.43 -1.86 -6.36
CA LEU A 67 1.61 -1.74 -5.53
C LEU A 67 2.83 -1.36 -6.37
N GLY A 68 3.10 -2.06 -7.47
CA GLY A 68 4.34 -1.86 -8.23
C GLY A 68 4.30 -0.60 -9.11
N SER A 69 3.34 -0.55 -10.03
CA SER A 69 3.29 0.50 -11.06
C SER A 69 2.72 1.82 -10.58
N GLU A 70 1.97 1.83 -9.48
CA GLU A 70 1.31 3.04 -8.96
C GLU A 70 1.98 3.52 -7.66
N HIS A 71 1.89 2.77 -6.56
CA HIS A 71 2.48 3.17 -5.27
C HIS A 71 4.00 3.22 -5.29
N CYS A 72 4.68 2.10 -5.49
CA CYS A 72 6.14 2.01 -5.42
C CYS A 72 6.86 2.76 -6.54
N SER A 73 6.16 3.08 -7.63
CA SER A 73 6.66 3.97 -8.68
C SER A 73 6.34 5.45 -8.43
N ALA A 74 5.68 5.77 -7.30
CA ALA A 74 5.20 7.09 -6.92
C ALA A 74 4.45 7.82 -8.05
N GLN A 75 3.52 7.14 -8.73
CA GLN A 75 2.73 7.74 -9.79
C GLN A 75 1.64 8.66 -9.20
N ILE A 76 2.02 9.92 -8.99
CA ILE A 76 1.12 11.00 -8.55
C ILE A 76 -0.06 11.09 -9.53
N GLY A 77 -1.29 11.06 -9.00
CA GLY A 77 -2.52 11.10 -9.79
C GLY A 77 -3.12 9.73 -10.18
N ARG A 78 -2.39 8.61 -10.00
CA ARG A 78 -2.94 7.26 -10.29
C ARG A 78 -3.46 6.51 -9.05
N SER A 79 -3.02 6.93 -7.87
CA SER A 79 -3.38 6.33 -6.59
C SER A 79 -3.60 7.42 -5.55
N GLU A 80 -4.78 7.41 -4.93
CA GLU A 80 -5.10 8.28 -3.80
C GLU A 80 -4.06 8.13 -2.67
N GLY A 81 -3.62 6.90 -2.39
CA GLY A 81 -2.63 6.68 -1.34
C GLY A 81 -1.27 7.34 -1.64
N VAL A 82 -0.84 7.43 -2.91
CA VAL A 82 0.38 8.19 -3.27
C VAL A 82 0.24 9.67 -2.91
N VAL A 83 -0.94 10.25 -3.12
CA VAL A 83 -1.22 11.64 -2.74
C VAL A 83 -1.22 11.80 -1.21
N ARG A 84 -1.79 10.84 -0.48
CA ARG A 84 -1.77 10.86 0.99
C ARG A 84 -0.35 10.72 1.56
N PHE A 85 0.48 9.86 0.97
CA PHE A 85 1.89 9.77 1.33
C PHE A 85 2.65 11.05 1.03
N LEU A 86 2.40 11.69 -0.13
CA LEU A 86 2.96 13.00 -0.44
C LEU A 86 2.58 14.02 0.64
N MET A 87 1.29 14.13 0.98
CA MET A 87 0.83 15.07 2.02
C MET A 87 1.48 14.79 3.38
N HIS A 88 1.69 13.52 3.72
CA HIS A 88 2.33 13.13 4.96
C HIS A 88 3.79 13.58 5.08
N ILE A 89 4.54 13.60 3.97
CA ILE A 89 5.95 13.98 3.96
C ILE A 89 6.20 15.39 3.38
N LEU A 90 5.13 16.15 3.10
CA LEU A 90 5.21 17.41 2.37
C LEU A 90 6.11 18.43 3.07
N ASP A 91 5.97 18.56 4.39
CA ASP A 91 6.78 19.49 5.18
C ASP A 91 8.29 19.20 5.03
N LYS A 92 8.68 17.93 5.12
CA LYS A 92 10.07 17.48 4.93
C LYS A 92 10.59 17.78 3.52
N ILE A 93 9.74 17.73 2.51
CA ILE A 93 10.10 18.08 1.12
C ILE A 93 10.27 19.61 1.00
N CYS A 94 9.39 20.38 1.62
CA CYS A 94 9.38 21.85 1.56
C CYS A 94 10.55 22.48 2.34
N GLU A 95 10.97 21.87 3.45
CA GLU A 95 12.19 22.27 4.20
C GLU A 95 13.44 22.26 3.31
N ARG A 96 13.48 21.40 2.28
CA ARG A 96 14.58 21.26 1.33
C ARG A 96 14.29 21.95 -0.01
N SER A 97 13.42 22.96 -0.01
CA SER A 97 12.97 23.67 -1.22
C SER A 97 14.10 24.23 -2.08
N SER A 98 15.21 24.66 -1.47
CA SER A 98 16.39 25.13 -2.20
C SER A 98 16.98 24.08 -3.17
N GLU A 99 16.77 22.79 -2.92
CA GLU A 99 17.29 21.70 -3.76
C GLU A 99 16.50 21.47 -5.05
N TRP A 100 15.23 21.89 -5.10
CA TRP A 100 14.34 21.58 -6.22
C TRP A 100 13.63 22.80 -6.81
N ALA A 101 13.47 23.89 -6.05
CA ALA A 101 12.76 25.08 -6.49
C ALA A 101 13.34 25.73 -7.77
N PRO A 102 14.67 25.77 -8.00
CA PRO A 102 15.21 26.32 -9.24
C PRO A 102 14.87 25.50 -10.51
N GLY A 103 14.52 24.22 -10.35
CA GLY A 103 14.22 23.32 -11.46
C GLY A 103 12.89 23.60 -12.16
N SER A 104 12.74 23.09 -13.36
CA SER A 104 11.48 23.04 -14.13
C SER A 104 10.40 22.20 -13.44
N ALA A 105 9.14 22.36 -13.85
CA ALA A 105 8.03 21.57 -13.29
C ALA A 105 8.29 20.05 -13.34
N LYS A 106 8.90 19.56 -14.43
CA LYS A 106 9.27 18.15 -14.60
C LYS A 106 10.35 17.71 -13.61
N GLU A 107 11.36 18.53 -13.37
CA GLU A 107 12.43 18.24 -12.41
C GLU A 107 11.92 18.26 -10.98
N ARG A 108 11.04 19.22 -10.65
CA ARG A 108 10.37 19.28 -9.34
C ARG A 108 9.52 18.04 -9.09
N GLU A 109 8.72 17.62 -10.08
CA GLU A 109 7.94 16.39 -9.97
C GLU A 109 8.84 15.16 -9.78
N ALA A 110 9.95 15.07 -10.53
CA ALA A 110 10.90 13.97 -10.39
C ALA A 110 11.55 13.93 -9.00
N TYR A 111 11.89 15.08 -8.42
CA TYR A 111 12.39 15.20 -7.04
C TYR A 111 11.33 14.76 -6.03
N VAL A 112 10.10 15.27 -6.12
CA VAL A 112 9.01 14.86 -5.23
C VAL A 112 8.77 13.35 -5.31
N LYS A 113 8.74 12.79 -6.52
CA LYS A 113 8.61 11.35 -6.74
C LYS A 113 9.77 10.55 -6.16
N SER A 114 11.00 11.06 -6.16
CA SER A 114 12.12 10.36 -5.50
C SER A 114 11.94 10.34 -3.98
N LYS A 115 11.49 11.45 -3.36
CA LYS A 115 11.22 11.51 -1.92
C LYS A 115 10.08 10.61 -1.47
N ILE A 116 9.00 10.53 -2.25
CA ILE A 116 7.93 9.56 -1.98
C ILE A 116 8.47 8.13 -2.06
N ARG A 117 9.26 7.78 -3.09
CA ARG A 117 9.84 6.44 -3.22
C ARG A 117 10.81 6.10 -2.09
N GLU A 118 11.69 7.01 -1.72
CA GLU A 118 12.59 6.88 -0.57
C GLU A 118 11.78 6.56 0.70
N PHE A 119 10.69 7.31 0.96
CA PHE A 119 9.83 7.04 2.11
C PHE A 119 9.14 5.67 2.02
N LEU A 120 8.50 5.35 0.89
CA LEU A 120 7.79 4.08 0.71
C LEU A 120 8.69 2.85 0.84
N GLU A 121 9.96 2.93 0.45
CA GLU A 121 10.93 1.83 0.60
C GLU A 121 11.25 1.52 2.08
N THR A 122 11.09 2.50 2.97
CA THR A 122 11.24 2.26 4.43
C THR A 122 10.10 1.43 5.01
N LEU A 123 8.93 1.44 4.36
CA LEU A 123 7.72 0.81 4.83
C LEU A 123 7.71 -0.70 4.52
N ILE A 124 7.04 -1.44 5.39
CA ILE A 124 6.70 -2.85 5.18
C ILE A 124 5.30 -2.89 4.56
N ILE A 125 5.15 -3.67 3.49
CA ILE A 125 3.89 -3.90 2.78
C ILE A 125 3.40 -5.30 3.13
N TYR A 126 2.31 -5.37 3.88
CA TYR A 126 1.58 -6.62 4.08
C TYR A 126 0.51 -6.71 3.01
N VAL A 127 0.41 -7.86 2.36
CA VAL A 127 -0.56 -8.11 1.30
C VAL A 127 -1.33 -9.37 1.64
N ALA A 128 -2.65 -9.33 1.53
CA ALA A 128 -3.49 -10.52 1.69
C ALA A 128 -4.39 -10.75 0.47
N TYR A 129 -4.40 -11.98 -0.02
CA TYR A 129 -5.21 -12.42 -1.14
C TYR A 129 -5.66 -13.88 -0.98
N CYS A 130 -6.64 -14.29 -1.78
CA CYS A 130 -7.09 -15.69 -1.86
C CYS A 130 -6.42 -16.37 -3.07
N PRO A 131 -5.59 -17.41 -2.86
CA PRO A 131 -5.03 -18.20 -3.95
C PRO A 131 -6.14 -18.88 -4.77
N GLY A 132 -5.96 -18.98 -6.08
CA GLY A 132 -6.96 -19.63 -6.96
C GLY A 132 -8.19 -18.79 -7.31
N GLY A 133 -8.25 -17.54 -6.84
CA GLY A 133 -9.41 -16.68 -7.04
C GLY A 133 -10.50 -16.96 -6.01
N GLY A 134 -11.26 -15.92 -5.66
CA GLY A 134 -12.27 -16.01 -4.62
C GLY A 134 -13.07 -14.71 -4.52
N PRO A 135 -13.92 -14.56 -3.50
CA PRO A 135 -14.78 -13.39 -3.29
C PRO A 135 -14.07 -12.04 -3.33
N LEU A 136 -12.73 -12.00 -3.12
CA LEU A 136 -11.95 -10.79 -3.32
C LEU A 136 -11.93 -10.29 -4.77
N SER A 137 -12.37 -11.04 -5.78
CA SER A 137 -12.59 -10.52 -7.14
C SER A 137 -13.73 -9.48 -7.20
N ASP A 138 -14.70 -9.59 -6.29
CA ASP A 138 -15.78 -8.63 -6.13
C ASP A 138 -15.32 -7.36 -5.38
N ARG A 139 -15.67 -6.20 -5.94
CA ARG A 139 -15.30 -4.90 -5.37
C ARG A 139 -15.95 -4.67 -4.00
N LYS A 140 -17.22 -5.05 -3.83
CA LYS A 140 -17.96 -4.83 -2.58
C LYS A 140 -17.32 -5.61 -1.44
N THR A 141 -16.88 -6.83 -1.71
CA THR A 141 -16.14 -7.68 -0.77
C THR A 141 -14.82 -7.03 -0.38
N ARG A 142 -14.01 -6.57 -1.34
CA ARG A 142 -12.74 -5.88 -1.03
C ARG A 142 -12.94 -4.62 -0.18
N LEU A 143 -13.97 -3.82 -0.48
CA LEU A 143 -14.29 -2.63 0.32
C LEU A 143 -14.72 -2.99 1.75
N SER A 144 -15.50 -4.06 1.92
CA SER A 144 -15.87 -4.57 3.25
C SER A 144 -14.66 -5.04 4.05
N VAL A 145 -13.69 -5.68 3.40
CA VAL A 145 -12.43 -6.11 4.02
C VAL A 145 -11.56 -4.91 4.37
N GLU A 146 -11.43 -3.94 3.47
CA GLU A 146 -10.70 -2.68 3.71
C GLU A 146 -11.27 -1.95 4.93
N ALA A 147 -12.61 -1.82 5.04
CA ALA A 147 -13.27 -1.21 6.18
C ALA A 147 -13.00 -1.97 7.50
N CYS A 148 -13.04 -3.30 7.48
CA CYS A 148 -12.69 -4.14 8.64
C CYS A 148 -11.25 -3.88 9.10
N LEU A 149 -10.30 -3.78 8.16
CA LEU A 149 -8.90 -3.52 8.46
C LEU A 149 -8.69 -2.12 9.02
N LYS A 150 -9.32 -1.09 8.44
CA LYS A 150 -9.25 0.29 8.95
C LYS A 150 -9.72 0.38 10.40
N ALA A 151 -10.88 -0.21 10.69
CA ALA A 151 -11.43 -0.22 12.04
C ALA A 151 -10.54 -0.93 13.08
N ARG A 152 -9.67 -1.85 12.66
CA ARG A 152 -8.78 -2.61 13.55
C ARG A 152 -7.36 -2.05 13.65
N LEU A 153 -6.87 -1.48 12.56
CA LEU A 153 -5.47 -1.08 12.40
C LEU A 153 -5.27 0.42 12.50
N ASP A 154 -6.35 1.21 12.47
CA ASP A 154 -6.35 2.67 12.64
C ASP A 154 -5.26 3.39 11.82
N PRO A 155 -5.30 3.29 10.48
CA PRO A 155 -4.26 3.85 9.63
C PRO A 155 -4.28 5.38 9.67
N ILE A 156 -3.12 5.99 9.92
CA ILE A 156 -2.98 7.46 10.05
C ILE A 156 -3.46 8.20 8.80
N LEU A 157 -3.21 7.64 7.61
CA LEU A 157 -3.46 8.36 6.36
C LEU A 157 -4.87 8.16 5.83
N ASN A 158 -5.60 7.14 6.25
CA ASN A 158 -6.95 6.86 5.74
C ASN A 158 -7.83 6.07 6.73
N PRO A 159 -8.19 6.68 7.87
CA PRO A 159 -9.02 6.05 8.90
C PRO A 159 -10.37 5.57 8.34
#